data_AF-A0AAW6NU57-F1
#
_entry.id   AF-A0AAW6NU57-F1
#
_cell.length_a   1.000
_cell.length_b   1.000
_cell.length_c   1.000
_cell.angle_alpha   90.00
_cell.angle_beta   90.00
_cell.angle_gamma   90.00
#
_symmetry.space_group_name_H-M   'P 1'
#
loop_
_entity.id
_entity.type
_entity.pdbx_description
1 polymer ?
#
loop_
_entity_poly.entity_id
_entity_poly.type
_entity_poly.pdbx_seq_one_letter_code
_entity_poly.pdbx_strand_id
1 'polypeptide(L)'
;MKYSLIYADPAWEYGNTVSNGAATNHYGTMKLVDMKRLPVWDLAADDAVLAMWFTGTHTREAIELAEAWGFKVRTMKGFTWVKLNQLAEQHINKALQAGGVEDFYDFLDLLNEQTRMNGGNYTRANTEDLLIATRGNGLERQCASIKQVIYSPLGKHSQKPAEARFRLEKLYGDVPRIELFSRCGAPGWHHWGNQSESAAVELIPGVAVPVADNREHAA
;
A
#
# COMPACT_ATOMS: atom_id res chain seq x y z
N MET A 1 -4.73 6.81 -21.11
CA MET A 1 -5.05 5.42 -20.70
C MET A 1 -5.72 5.47 -19.33
N LYS A 2 -6.72 4.64 -19.06
CA LYS A 2 -7.43 4.59 -17.76
C LYS A 2 -7.20 3.24 -17.09
N TYR A 3 -7.19 3.20 -15.77
CA TYR A 3 -6.93 2.00 -14.97
C TYR A 3 -8.18 1.57 -14.21
N SER A 4 -8.48 0.28 -14.34
CA SER A 4 -9.59 -0.39 -13.64
C SER A 4 -9.16 -0.86 -12.26
N LEU A 5 -7.88 -1.22 -12.09
CA LEU A 5 -7.30 -1.60 -10.81
C LEU A 5 -6.14 -0.66 -10.44
N ILE A 6 -6.28 0.04 -9.33
CA ILE A 6 -5.24 0.91 -8.77
C ILE A 6 -4.79 0.33 -7.45
N TYR A 7 -3.49 0.05 -7.33
CA TYR A 7 -2.85 -0.40 -6.09
C TYR A 7 -1.97 0.71 -5.57
N ALA A 8 -2.02 1.03 -4.27
CA ALA A 8 -1.31 2.18 -3.72
C ALA A 8 -0.67 1.89 -2.36
N ASP A 9 0.55 2.37 -2.16
CA ASP A 9 1.24 2.43 -0.86
C ASP A 9 1.65 3.88 -0.53
N PRO A 10 0.69 4.74 -0.13
CA PRO A 10 0.95 6.17 0.05
C PRO A 10 2.06 6.45 1.06
N ALA A 11 2.82 7.52 0.82
CA ALA A 11 3.94 7.94 1.66
C ALA A 11 3.47 8.73 2.90
N TRP A 12 2.73 8.05 3.80
CA TRP A 12 2.13 8.65 4.99
C TRP A 12 3.14 9.42 5.85
N GLU A 13 2.83 10.69 6.15
CA GLU A 13 3.56 11.48 7.14
C GLU A 13 3.10 11.11 8.56
N TYR A 14 4.05 10.86 9.46
CA TYR A 14 3.77 10.58 10.88
C TYR A 14 4.02 11.84 11.71
N GLY A 15 3.03 12.28 12.49
CA GLY A 15 3.15 13.48 13.33
C GLY A 15 3.97 13.32 14.63
N ASN A 16 4.55 12.14 14.90
CA ASN A 16 5.24 11.87 16.18
C ASN A 16 6.77 11.96 16.04
N THR A 17 7.34 13.07 16.51
CA THR A 17 8.78 13.30 16.67
C THR A 17 9.36 12.82 18.01
N VAL A 18 8.56 12.19 18.89
CA VAL A 18 8.91 12.01 20.33
C VAL A 18 9.16 10.56 20.76
N SER A 19 9.12 9.56 19.87
CA SER A 19 9.51 8.18 20.24
C SER A 19 10.85 7.79 19.63
N ASN A 20 11.69 7.05 20.37
CA ASN A 20 13.04 6.58 19.97
C ASN A 20 13.09 5.68 18.71
N GLY A 21 11.96 5.52 18.01
CA GLY A 21 11.86 4.88 16.69
C GLY A 21 11.35 5.83 15.60
N ALA A 22 11.39 7.15 15.84
CA ALA A 22 11.16 8.15 14.81
C ALA A 22 12.11 7.81 13.65
N ALA A 23 11.55 7.48 12.51
CA ALA A 23 12.27 7.26 11.27
C ALA A 23 12.88 8.59 10.81
N THR A 24 13.87 9.10 11.54
CA THR A 24 14.81 10.06 11.03
C THR A 24 15.72 9.31 10.05
N ASN A 25 15.60 9.70 8.77
CA ASN A 25 16.28 9.19 7.58
C ASN A 25 15.65 7.94 6.93
N HIS A 26 14.88 8.16 5.84
CA HIS A 26 15.29 7.78 4.47
C HIS A 26 14.22 7.97 3.37
N TYR A 27 13.03 8.53 3.63
CA TYR A 27 12.01 8.72 2.57
C TYR A 27 11.31 10.07 2.69
N GLY A 28 11.08 10.74 1.55
CA GLY A 28 10.23 11.92 1.49
C GLY A 28 8.78 11.50 1.72
N THR A 29 8.27 11.72 2.94
CA THR A 29 6.84 11.60 3.22
C THR A 29 6.10 12.70 2.47
N MET A 30 4.84 12.45 2.12
CA MET A 30 3.99 13.43 1.46
C MET A 30 2.88 13.85 2.41
N LYS A 31 2.62 15.16 2.51
CA LYS A 31 1.51 15.64 3.32
C LYS A 31 0.20 15.11 2.75
N LEU A 32 -0.76 14.80 3.62
CA LEU A 32 -2.07 14.31 3.19
C LEU A 32 -2.74 15.26 2.17
N VAL A 33 -2.62 16.57 2.38
CA VAL A 33 -3.16 17.59 1.46
C VAL A 33 -2.57 17.48 0.05
N ASP A 34 -1.28 17.20 -0.06
CA ASP A 34 -0.61 17.07 -1.36
C ASP A 34 -1.02 15.74 -2.02
N MET A 35 -1.09 14.65 -1.25
CA MET A 35 -1.57 13.36 -1.76
C MET A 35 -3.00 13.46 -2.30
N LYS A 36 -3.89 14.16 -1.61
CA LYS A 36 -5.28 14.41 -2.05
C LYS A 36 -5.36 15.20 -3.35
N ARG A 37 -4.33 15.99 -3.70
CA ARG A 37 -4.26 16.78 -4.93
C ARG A 37 -3.69 16.03 -6.12
N LEU A 38 -3.23 14.78 -5.94
CA LEU A 38 -2.86 13.93 -7.06
C LEU A 38 -4.13 13.56 -7.85
N PRO A 39 -4.16 13.78 -9.18
CA PRO A 39 -5.36 13.59 -9.98
C PRO A 39 -5.60 12.10 -10.31
N VAL A 40 -5.71 11.26 -9.29
CA VAL A 40 -5.99 9.82 -9.46
C VAL A 40 -7.38 9.60 -10.06
N TRP A 41 -8.31 10.53 -9.88
CA TRP A 41 -9.61 10.53 -10.57
C TRP A 41 -9.47 10.61 -12.10
N ASP A 42 -8.39 11.20 -12.61
CA ASP A 42 -8.09 11.26 -14.05
C ASP A 42 -7.37 10.02 -14.56
N LEU A 43 -6.80 9.21 -13.67
CA LEU A 43 -6.25 7.89 -14.01
C LEU A 43 -7.29 6.78 -13.94
N ALA A 44 -8.25 6.88 -13.02
CA ALA A 44 -9.25 5.85 -12.79
C ALA A 44 -10.25 5.75 -13.94
N ALA A 45 -10.58 4.52 -14.33
CA ALA A 45 -11.75 4.22 -15.16
C ALA A 45 -13.06 4.52 -14.41
N ASP A 46 -14.18 4.55 -15.12
CA ASP A 46 -15.49 4.84 -14.52
C ASP A 46 -15.90 3.76 -13.50
N ASP A 47 -15.62 2.50 -13.83
CA ASP A 47 -15.71 1.36 -12.93
C ASP A 47 -14.28 0.92 -12.56
N ALA A 48 -13.90 1.17 -11.30
CA ALA A 48 -12.55 0.92 -10.83
C ALA A 48 -12.48 0.50 -9.35
N VAL A 49 -11.42 -0.20 -8.99
CA VAL A 49 -11.06 -0.56 -7.63
C VAL A 49 -9.76 0.12 -7.22
N LEU A 50 -9.75 0.70 -6.03
CA LEU A 50 -8.56 1.15 -5.31
C LEU A 50 -8.24 0.17 -4.18
N ALA A 51 -7.07 -0.44 -4.24
CA ALA A 51 -6.48 -1.29 -3.21
C ALA A 51 -5.33 -0.54 -2.54
N MET A 52 -5.53 0.02 -1.35
CA MET A 52 -4.60 0.98 -0.75
C MET A 52 -4.12 0.54 0.64
N TRP A 53 -2.81 0.43 0.83
CA TRP A 53 -2.22 0.20 2.13
C TRP A 53 -2.35 1.42 3.03
N PHE A 54 -2.59 1.18 4.30
CA PHE A 54 -2.58 2.20 5.35
C PHE A 54 -2.07 1.60 6.65
N THR A 55 -1.58 2.47 7.53
CA THR A 55 -1.25 2.09 8.90
C THR A 55 -2.42 2.40 9.83
N GLY A 56 -2.60 1.62 10.90
CA GLY A 56 -3.76 1.77 11.80
C GLY A 56 -3.95 3.18 12.37
N THR A 57 -2.85 3.93 12.56
CA THR A 57 -2.87 5.34 13.00
C THR A 57 -3.41 6.32 11.95
N HIS A 58 -3.54 5.90 10.69
CA HIS A 58 -3.94 6.72 9.54
C HIS A 58 -5.29 6.29 8.96
N THR A 59 -6.13 5.62 9.75
CA THR A 59 -7.41 5.05 9.29
C THR A 59 -8.32 6.14 8.69
N ARG A 60 -8.41 7.31 9.33
CA ARG A 60 -9.25 8.41 8.86
C ARG A 60 -8.67 9.03 7.59
N GLU A 61 -7.37 9.29 7.59
CA GLU A 61 -6.61 9.86 6.49
C GLU A 61 -6.70 8.99 5.24
N ALA A 62 -6.69 7.66 5.40
CA ALA A 62 -6.85 6.71 4.30
C ALA A 62 -8.24 6.76 3.68
N ILE A 63 -9.30 6.93 4.48
CA ILE A 63 -10.67 7.13 3.98
C ILE A 63 -10.74 8.45 3.22
N GLU A 64 -10.26 9.54 3.83
CA GLU A 64 -10.31 10.87 3.22
C GLU A 64 -9.48 10.95 1.92
N LEU A 65 -8.39 10.20 1.82
CA LEU A 65 -7.58 10.12 0.60
C LEU A 65 -8.31 9.36 -0.51
N ALA A 66 -8.91 8.20 -0.19
CA ALA A 66 -9.70 7.43 -1.15
C ALA A 66 -10.87 8.26 -1.70
N GLU A 67 -11.57 8.99 -0.83
CA GLU A 67 -12.67 9.88 -1.20
C GLU A 67 -12.22 11.04 -2.08
N ALA A 68 -11.08 11.69 -1.74
CA ALA A 68 -10.50 12.75 -2.56
C ALA A 68 -10.13 12.27 -3.98
N TRP A 69 -9.73 11.01 -4.12
CA TRP A 69 -9.45 10.39 -5.42
C TRP A 69 -10.70 9.89 -6.17
N GLY A 70 -11.90 10.09 -5.59
CA GLY A 70 -13.17 9.72 -6.22
C GLY A 70 -13.61 8.28 -5.96
N PHE A 71 -13.11 7.64 -4.91
CA PHE A 71 -13.48 6.27 -4.52
C PHE A 71 -14.30 6.24 -3.24
N LYS A 72 -15.26 5.31 -3.17
CA LYS A 72 -16.01 5.00 -1.95
C LYS A 72 -15.41 3.75 -1.28
N VAL A 73 -14.93 3.89 -0.05
CA VAL A 73 -14.41 2.76 0.73
C VAL A 73 -15.51 1.73 0.97
N ARG A 74 -15.20 0.46 0.70
CA ARG A 74 -16.11 -0.69 0.92
C ARG A 74 -15.70 -1.53 2.12
N THR A 75 -14.39 -1.71 2.31
CA THR A 75 -13.84 -2.40 3.49
C THR A 75 -12.47 -1.84 3.82
N MET A 76 -12.19 -1.67 5.11
CA MET A 76 -10.86 -1.31 5.61
C MET A 76 -9.91 -2.51 5.67
N LYS A 77 -10.41 -3.74 5.48
CA LYS A 77 -9.63 -4.98 5.56
C LYS A 77 -9.83 -5.82 4.29
N GLY A 78 -9.34 -5.31 3.16
CA GLY A 78 -9.17 -6.09 1.94
C GLY A 78 -8.10 -7.16 2.11
N PHE A 79 -6.92 -6.75 2.56
CA PHE A 79 -5.87 -7.64 3.05
C PHE A 79 -5.33 -7.17 4.40
N THR A 80 -4.84 -8.13 5.19
CA THR A 80 -4.07 -7.86 6.40
C THR A 80 -2.75 -8.62 6.28
N TRP A 81 -1.65 -7.88 6.19
CA TRP A 81 -0.32 -8.45 6.20
C TRP A 81 0.14 -8.65 7.63
N VAL A 82 0.28 -9.91 8.05
CA VAL A 82 1.03 -10.30 9.25
C VAL A 82 2.52 -10.29 8.91
N LYS A 83 3.23 -9.34 9.50
CA LYS A 83 4.64 -9.11 9.24
C LYS A 83 5.47 -10.15 9.97
N LEU A 84 6.23 -10.93 9.24
CA LEU A 84 7.24 -11.80 9.83
C LEU A 84 8.61 -11.12 9.85
N ASN A 85 9.48 -11.54 10.76
CA ASN A 85 10.89 -11.12 10.78
C ASN A 85 11.57 -11.45 9.44
N GLN A 86 12.58 -10.66 9.05
CA GLN A 86 13.23 -10.80 7.74
C GLN A 86 13.81 -12.21 7.50
N LEU A 87 14.30 -12.88 8.55
CA LEU A 87 14.87 -14.23 8.49
C LEU A 87 13.87 -15.33 8.91
N ALA A 88 12.57 -15.01 9.02
CA ALA A 88 11.56 -15.93 9.53
C ALA A 88 11.53 -17.26 8.77
N GLU A 89 11.64 -17.23 7.44
CA GLU A 89 11.68 -18.45 6.63
C GLU A 89 12.86 -19.34 7.01
N GLN A 90 14.07 -18.77 7.15
CA GLN A 90 15.27 -19.52 7.53
C GLN A 90 15.13 -20.13 8.93
N HIS A 91 14.60 -19.36 9.88
CA HIS A 91 14.40 -19.84 11.25
C HIS A 91 13.34 -20.95 11.32
N ILE A 92 12.21 -20.79 10.63
CA ILE A 92 11.14 -21.79 10.58
C ILE A 92 11.68 -23.08 9.96
N ASN A 93 12.36 -23.00 8.81
CA ASN A 93 12.92 -24.18 8.15
C ASN A 93 13.95 -24.90 9.04
N LYS A 94 14.78 -24.15 9.77
CA LYS A 94 15.73 -24.72 10.73
C LYS A 94 15.02 -25.43 11.88
N ALA A 95 13.97 -24.84 12.45
CA ALA A 95 13.19 -25.45 13.54
C ALA A 95 12.52 -26.74 13.09
N LEU A 96 11.93 -26.75 11.90
CA LEU A 96 11.34 -27.94 11.28
C LEU A 96 12.38 -29.04 11.06
N GLN A 97 13.57 -28.70 10.54
CA GLN A 97 14.65 -29.68 10.31
C GLN A 97 15.25 -30.24 11.60
N ALA A 98 15.30 -29.44 12.67
CA ALA A 98 15.82 -29.87 13.96
C ALA A 98 14.82 -30.74 14.77
N GLY A 99 13.59 -30.92 14.26
CA GLY A 99 12.53 -31.61 14.98
C GLY A 99 11.96 -30.79 16.15
N GLY A 100 12.16 -29.47 16.16
CA GLY A 100 11.67 -28.57 17.22
C GLY A 100 10.21 -28.15 17.09
N VAL A 101 9.45 -28.78 16.19
CA VAL A 101 8.00 -28.57 16.01
C VAL A 101 7.38 -29.96 15.99
N GLU A 102 6.94 -30.42 17.15
CA GLU A 102 6.38 -31.77 17.33
C GLU A 102 4.88 -31.77 17.12
N ASP A 103 4.20 -30.67 17.48
CA ASP A 103 2.77 -30.54 17.35
C ASP A 103 2.29 -29.18 16.79
N PHE A 104 0.97 -29.02 16.77
CA PHE A 104 0.32 -27.81 16.26
C PHE A 104 0.62 -26.56 17.10
N TYR A 105 0.74 -26.70 18.41
CA TYR A 105 1.01 -25.57 19.31
C TYR A 105 2.45 -25.11 19.20
N ASP A 106 3.40 -26.03 19.03
CA ASP A 106 4.79 -25.68 18.72
C ASP A 106 4.89 -24.85 17.43
N PHE A 107 4.08 -25.21 16.42
CA PHE A 107 4.01 -24.43 15.18
C PHE A 107 3.44 -23.02 15.43
N LEU A 108 2.40 -22.90 16.26
CA LEU A 108 1.82 -21.59 16.60
C LEU A 108 2.81 -20.72 17.38
N ASP A 109 3.54 -21.31 18.32
CA ASP A 109 4.57 -20.60 19.11
C ASP A 109 5.70 -20.15 18.20
N LEU A 110 6.21 -21.02 17.34
CA LEU A 110 7.22 -20.67 16.34
C LEU A 110 6.74 -19.54 15.40
N LEU A 111 5.51 -19.60 14.92
CA LEU A 111 4.93 -18.55 14.07
C LEU A 111 4.81 -17.22 14.82
N ASN A 112 4.40 -17.27 16.09
CA ASN A 112 4.29 -16.09 16.95
C ASN A 112 5.67 -15.48 17.24
N GLU A 113 6.69 -16.30 17.52
CA GLU A 113 8.09 -15.87 17.69
C GLU A 113 8.64 -15.20 16.43
N GLN A 114 8.28 -15.71 15.25
CA GLN A 114 8.68 -15.12 13.98
C GLN A 114 7.85 -13.89 13.59
N THR A 115 6.78 -13.57 14.31
CA THR A 115 5.99 -12.38 14.04
C THR A 115 6.74 -11.13 14.50
N ARG A 116 6.79 -10.11 13.64
CA ARG A 116 7.53 -8.88 13.89
C ARG A 116 6.87 -8.08 15.01
N MET A 117 7.65 -7.74 16.03
CA MET A 117 7.25 -6.79 17.06
C MET A 117 7.68 -5.37 16.69
N ASN A 118 6.75 -4.50 16.28
CA ASN A 118 7.01 -3.06 16.10
C ASN A 118 6.47 -2.23 17.28
N GLY A 119 6.62 -0.91 17.19
CA GLY A 119 6.07 0.03 18.16
C GLY A 119 4.54 -0.08 18.32
N GLY A 120 4.02 0.59 19.35
CA GLY A 120 2.59 0.63 19.65
C GLY A 120 2.37 0.96 21.12
N ASN A 121 1.38 1.82 21.38
CA ASN A 121 1.13 2.36 22.73
C ASN A 121 0.30 1.43 23.62
N TYR A 122 -0.50 0.55 23.01
CA TYR A 122 -1.38 -0.38 23.72
C TYR A 122 -0.99 -1.84 23.47
N THR A 123 -0.88 -2.21 22.19
CA THR A 123 -0.34 -3.50 21.75
C THR A 123 0.77 -3.25 20.73
N ARG A 124 1.66 -4.23 20.55
CA ARG A 124 2.76 -4.13 19.57
C ARG A 124 2.21 -4.32 18.16
N ALA A 125 2.48 -3.37 17.27
CA ALA A 125 2.01 -3.46 15.91
C ALA A 125 2.78 -4.55 15.14
N ASN A 126 2.06 -5.55 14.67
CA ASN A 126 2.58 -6.67 13.88
C ASN A 126 1.89 -6.82 12.52
N THR A 127 0.87 -6.00 12.24
CA THR A 127 0.15 -6.03 10.96
C THR A 127 0.14 -4.69 10.25
N GLU A 128 -0.05 -4.75 8.93
CA GLU A 128 -0.51 -3.63 8.09
C GLU A 128 -1.78 -4.05 7.36
N ASP A 129 -2.68 -3.10 7.13
CA ASP A 129 -3.96 -3.35 6.47
C ASP A 129 -4.01 -2.64 5.11
N LEU A 130 -4.75 -3.26 4.19
CA LEU A 130 -5.08 -2.71 2.88
C LEU A 130 -6.59 -2.53 2.80
N LEU A 131 -7.04 -1.31 2.48
CA LEU A 131 -8.45 -1.05 2.22
C LEU A 131 -8.81 -1.34 0.76
N ILE A 132 -10.08 -1.66 0.51
CA ILE A 132 -10.68 -1.73 -0.82
C ILE A 132 -11.74 -0.65 -0.93
N ALA A 133 -11.59 0.21 -1.93
CA ALA A 133 -12.54 1.24 -2.31
C ALA A 133 -12.93 1.09 -3.79
N THR A 134 -14.12 1.56 -4.15
CA THR A 134 -14.66 1.42 -5.51
C THR A 134 -15.08 2.75 -6.07
N ARG A 135 -14.86 2.94 -7.36
CA ARG A 135 -15.51 3.95 -8.19
C ARG A 135 -16.53 3.24 -9.11
N GLY A 136 -17.69 3.87 -9.31
CA GLY A 136 -18.80 3.25 -10.03
C GLY A 136 -19.24 1.95 -9.37
N ASN A 137 -19.42 0.90 -10.19
CA ASN A 137 -19.77 -0.45 -9.77
C ASN A 137 -18.55 -1.25 -9.25
N GLY A 138 -17.33 -0.72 -9.39
CA GLY A 138 -16.10 -1.46 -9.11
C GLY A 138 -15.83 -2.54 -10.16
N LEU A 139 -15.06 -3.57 -9.78
CA LEU A 139 -14.73 -4.69 -10.67
C LEU A 139 -15.45 -5.96 -10.27
N GLU A 140 -15.78 -6.79 -11.27
CA GLU A 140 -16.31 -8.13 -11.03
C GLU A 140 -15.28 -9.00 -10.32
N ARG A 141 -15.74 -9.71 -9.28
CA ARG A 141 -14.92 -10.64 -8.52
C ARG A 141 -14.78 -11.97 -9.26
N GLN A 142 -13.60 -12.25 -9.80
CA GLN A 142 -13.26 -13.47 -10.53
C GLN A 142 -12.96 -14.67 -9.62
N CYS A 143 -12.51 -14.42 -8.38
CA CYS A 143 -12.15 -15.49 -7.45
C CYS A 143 -12.67 -15.22 -6.03
N ALA A 144 -13.61 -16.05 -5.55
CA ALA A 144 -14.20 -15.91 -4.22
C ALA A 144 -13.36 -16.53 -3.08
N SER A 145 -12.36 -17.36 -3.39
CA SER A 145 -11.54 -18.07 -2.40
C SER A 145 -10.30 -17.30 -1.92
N ILE A 146 -10.14 -16.05 -2.36
CA ILE A 146 -9.03 -15.19 -1.95
C ILE A 146 -9.15 -14.86 -0.46
N LYS A 147 -8.18 -15.32 0.33
CA LYS A 147 -8.10 -15.05 1.78
C LYS A 147 -7.51 -13.66 2.04
N GLN A 148 -7.96 -13.03 3.13
CA GLN A 148 -7.53 -11.69 3.51
C GLN A 148 -6.12 -11.66 4.13
N VAL A 149 -5.76 -12.68 4.92
CA VAL A 149 -4.51 -12.69 5.68
C VAL A 149 -3.33 -13.10 4.79
N ILE A 150 -2.27 -12.29 4.81
CA ILE A 150 -0.99 -12.55 4.14
C ILE A 150 0.08 -12.71 5.22
N TYR A 151 0.77 -13.84 5.26
CA TYR A 151 1.99 -14.01 6.05
C TYR A 151 3.18 -13.83 5.12
N SER A 152 4.07 -12.88 5.43
CA SER A 152 5.28 -12.67 4.64
C SER A 152 6.37 -12.00 5.49
N PRO A 153 7.64 -12.38 5.32
CA PRO A 153 8.77 -11.63 5.86
C PRO A 153 8.79 -10.17 5.39
N LEU A 154 9.40 -9.31 6.20
CA LEU A 154 9.76 -7.95 5.78
C LEU A 154 10.75 -7.99 4.61
N GLY A 155 10.44 -7.23 3.56
CA GLY A 155 11.38 -6.95 2.48
C GLY A 155 12.33 -5.80 2.80
N LYS A 156 13.18 -5.44 1.84
CA LYS A 156 14.00 -4.23 1.91
C LYS A 156 13.13 -2.98 1.77
N HIS A 157 13.58 -1.85 2.31
CA HIS A 157 12.97 -0.53 2.08
C HIS A 157 11.44 -0.47 2.30
N SER A 158 10.91 -1.11 3.34
CA SER A 158 9.46 -1.17 3.64
C SER A 158 8.57 -1.67 2.49
N GLN A 159 9.11 -2.55 1.63
CA GLN A 159 8.38 -3.13 0.51
C GLN A 159 7.19 -3.97 1.00
N LYS A 160 6.03 -3.75 0.37
CA LYS A 160 4.80 -4.51 0.60
C LYS A 160 4.89 -5.91 -0.03
N PRO A 161 4.19 -6.92 0.51
CA PRO A 161 4.29 -8.29 0.03
C PRO A 161 3.80 -8.41 -1.42
N ALA A 162 4.61 -9.07 -2.28
CA ALA A 162 4.24 -9.33 -3.67
C ALA A 162 2.94 -10.15 -3.80
N GLU A 163 2.65 -10.98 -2.80
CA GLU A 163 1.41 -11.75 -2.67
C GLU A 163 0.14 -10.88 -2.78
N ALA A 164 0.18 -9.63 -2.34
CA ALA A 164 -0.97 -8.73 -2.45
C ALA A 164 -1.32 -8.44 -3.92
N ARG A 165 -0.32 -8.15 -4.76
CA ARG A 165 -0.53 -7.99 -6.21
C ARG A 165 -1.10 -9.28 -6.79
N PHE A 166 -0.44 -10.41 -6.59
CA PHE A 166 -0.90 -11.71 -7.09
C PHE A 166 -2.35 -12.04 -6.72
N ARG A 167 -2.76 -11.74 -5.49
CA ARG A 167 -4.15 -11.94 -5.05
C ARG A 167 -5.12 -10.97 -5.72
N LEU A 168 -4.75 -9.71 -5.95
CA LEU A 168 -5.58 -8.77 -6.71
C LEU A 168 -5.77 -9.22 -8.16
N GLU A 169 -4.73 -9.75 -8.79
CA GLU A 169 -4.79 -10.28 -10.15
C GLU A 169 -5.74 -11.48 -10.25
N LYS A 170 -5.69 -12.38 -9.27
CA LYS A 170 -6.67 -13.48 -9.19
C LYS A 170 -8.08 -12.98 -8.86
N LEU A 171 -8.19 -11.94 -8.04
CA LEU A 171 -9.47 -11.42 -7.58
C LEU A 171 -10.24 -10.72 -8.70
N TYR A 172 -9.54 -10.01 -9.59
CA TYR A 172 -10.16 -9.14 -10.61
C TYR A 172 -9.82 -9.52 -12.05
N GLY A 173 -8.92 -10.48 -12.27
CA GLY A 173 -8.52 -10.94 -13.60
C GLY A 173 -7.54 -10.00 -14.29
N ASP A 174 -7.41 -10.18 -15.60
CA ASP A 174 -6.54 -9.35 -16.43
C ASP A 174 -7.22 -8.03 -16.80
N VAL A 175 -6.91 -6.99 -16.03
CA VAL A 175 -7.43 -5.63 -16.24
C VAL A 175 -6.29 -4.62 -16.28
N PRO A 176 -6.47 -3.46 -16.94
CA PRO A 176 -5.52 -2.35 -16.89
C PRO A 176 -5.25 -1.95 -15.44
N ARG A 177 -3.99 -2.08 -15.02
CA ARG A 177 -3.59 -1.93 -13.61
C ARG A 177 -2.33 -1.08 -13.42
N ILE A 178 -2.32 -0.28 -12.36
CA ILE A 178 -1.19 0.58 -11.98
C ILE A 178 -0.91 0.52 -10.48
N GLU A 179 0.38 0.56 -10.12
CA GLU A 179 0.86 0.75 -8.75
C GLU A 179 1.33 2.20 -8.55
N LEU A 180 0.69 2.91 -7.62
CA LEU A 180 1.05 4.26 -7.20
C LEU A 180 1.96 4.21 -5.97
N PHE A 181 2.90 5.15 -5.91
CA PHE A 181 3.99 5.19 -4.92
C PHE A 181 4.90 3.96 -4.99
N SER A 182 5.03 3.38 -6.18
CA SER A 182 5.87 2.21 -6.44
C SER A 182 7.35 2.51 -6.18
N ARG A 183 8.04 1.57 -5.55
CA ARG A 183 9.50 1.59 -5.33
C ARG A 183 10.25 0.68 -6.31
N CYS A 184 9.57 -0.24 -6.96
CA CYS A 184 10.19 -1.21 -7.87
C CYS A 184 9.18 -1.67 -8.92
N GLY A 185 9.66 -1.96 -10.13
CA GLY A 185 8.82 -2.56 -11.16
C GLY A 185 8.26 -3.92 -10.73
N ALA A 186 7.05 -4.21 -11.19
CA ALA A 186 6.41 -5.52 -11.15
C ALA A 186 5.92 -5.86 -12.56
N PRO A 187 6.24 -7.05 -13.11
CA PRO A 187 5.76 -7.46 -14.43
C PRO A 187 4.24 -7.38 -14.53
N GLY A 188 3.73 -6.86 -15.64
CA GLY A 188 2.29 -6.72 -15.87
C GLY A 188 1.62 -5.54 -15.14
N TRP A 189 2.38 -4.73 -14.38
CA TRP A 189 1.88 -3.50 -13.74
C TRP A 189 2.52 -2.27 -14.38
N HIS A 190 1.71 -1.24 -14.60
CA HIS A 190 2.23 0.12 -14.75
C HIS A 190 2.61 0.69 -13.37
N HIS A 191 3.52 1.65 -13.34
CA HIS A 191 4.07 2.19 -12.08
C HIS A 191 4.08 3.70 -12.08
N TRP A 192 3.86 4.30 -10.92
CA TRP A 192 4.21 5.69 -10.63
C TRP A 192 4.82 5.78 -9.24
N GLY A 193 5.93 6.49 -9.11
CA GLY A 193 6.58 6.73 -7.83
C GLY A 193 7.97 7.34 -8.01
N ASN A 194 8.39 8.18 -7.07
CA ASN A 194 9.66 8.93 -7.15
C ASN A 194 10.92 8.04 -7.11
N GLN A 195 10.76 6.74 -6.86
CA GLN A 195 11.83 5.75 -6.83
C GLN A 195 11.65 4.67 -7.90
N SER A 196 10.69 4.83 -8.81
CA SER A 196 10.49 3.91 -9.93
C SER A 196 11.41 4.30 -11.09
N GLU A 197 12.23 3.35 -11.54
CA GLU A 197 13.17 3.56 -12.66
C GLU A 197 12.46 3.83 -14.00
N SER A 198 11.17 3.46 -14.12
CA SER A 198 10.38 3.59 -15.35
C SER A 198 8.91 3.92 -15.04
N ALA A 199 8.63 5.17 -14.66
CA ALA A 199 7.27 5.62 -14.41
C ALA A 199 6.42 5.62 -15.71
N ALA A 200 5.22 5.05 -15.65
CA ALA A 200 4.28 4.94 -16.77
C ALA A 200 3.43 6.20 -16.95
N VAL A 201 3.35 7.03 -15.92
CA VAL A 201 2.62 8.32 -15.89
C VAL A 201 3.43 9.32 -15.07
N GLU A 202 3.12 10.59 -15.17
CA GLU A 202 3.58 11.62 -14.25
C GLU A 202 2.37 12.25 -13.56
N LEU A 203 2.34 12.19 -12.22
CA LEU A 203 1.32 12.84 -11.42
C LEU A 203 1.94 14.04 -10.72
N ILE A 204 1.50 15.23 -11.13
CA ILE A 204 1.86 16.48 -10.48
C ILE A 204 0.65 16.91 -9.63
N PRO A 205 0.82 17.19 -8.33
CA PRO A 205 -0.25 17.76 -7.52
C PRO A 205 -0.82 18.99 -8.20
N GLY A 206 -2.15 19.12 -8.31
CA GLY A 206 -2.76 20.30 -8.89
C GLY A 206 -2.29 21.57 -8.17
N VAL A 207 -1.53 22.42 -8.87
CA VAL A 207 -1.05 23.71 -8.35
C VAL A 207 -1.67 24.84 -9.17
N ALA A 208 -2.24 25.83 -8.48
CA ALA A 208 -2.56 27.10 -9.12
C ALA A 208 -1.25 27.90 -9.22
N VAL A 209 -0.85 28.26 -10.44
CA VAL A 209 0.30 29.14 -10.68
C VAL A 209 -0.20 30.59 -10.87
N PRO A 210 0.52 31.60 -10.38
CA PRO A 210 0.21 33.00 -10.69
C PRO A 210 0.23 33.22 -12.20
N VAL A 211 -0.76 33.93 -12.73
CA VAL A 211 -0.70 34.44 -14.10
C VAL A 211 0.38 35.52 -14.12
N ALA A 212 1.48 35.28 -14.83
CA ALA A 212 2.40 36.36 -15.17
C ALA A 212 1.60 37.38 -15.99
N ASP A 213 1.40 38.58 -15.43
CA ASP A 213 0.69 39.67 -16.09
C ASP A 213 1.53 40.07 -17.33
N ASN A 214 1.20 39.54 -18.51
CA ASN A 214 1.78 39.96 -19.78
C ASN A 214 1.21 41.33 -20.18
N ARG A 215 1.43 42.34 -19.32
CA ARG A 215 1.25 43.76 -19.67
C ARG A 215 2.61 44.39 -19.93
N GLU A 216 3.32 43.84 -20.91
CA GLU A 216 4.25 44.64 -21.70
C GLU A 216 3.73 44.63 -23.13
N HIS A 217 3.60 45.83 -23.70
CA HIS A 217 3.11 46.18 -25.05
C HIS A 217 1.61 46.55 -25.14
N ALA A 218 1.29 47.74 -24.65
CA ALA A 218 0.39 48.65 -25.35
C ALA A 218 0.74 50.11 -25.03
N ALA A 219 1.46 50.72 -25.99
CA ALA A 219 1.68 52.16 -26.25
C ALA A 219 2.45 53.00 -25.21
#